data_AF-A0AA37TNP6-F1
#
_entry.id   AF-A0AA37TNP6-F1
#
_cell.length_a   1.000
_cell.length_b   1.000
_cell.length_c   1.000
_cell.angle_alpha   90.00
_cell.angle_beta   90.00
_cell.angle_gamma   90.00
#
_symmetry.space_group_name_H-M   'P 1'
#
loop_
_entity.id
_entity.type
_entity.pdbx_description
1 polymer ?
#
loop_
_entity_poly.entity_id
_entity_poly.type
_entity_poly.pdbx_seq_one_letter_code
_entity_poly.pdbx_strand_id
1 'polypeptide(L)'
;MPYENRVTRQWQRPPEGLGLTWQVAPRELRVSGELKALWTATEPSQDYDDALASQEGRHLRTVGYSYDRLSGLPCFWESAHLDRQAAQVLVNTARNGLQAYREKLARQRADAAEREAFEAANRERQAAEDLDLATRAIAAAKESLERHEWAWALADDVTRARRLILIPPAQLERRLAWALEMYVERAQANVDRAMAAMTAIYEPEAERAAIEDVQIAALEGCRLLSARDSDRASINNKMGWGRTTTVKGHVLSSHERFDTILASHALRALRTHRRQLPPDLDRRLFGLSAEAWIAASADAA
;
A
#
# COMPACT_ATOMS: atom_id res chain seq x y z
N MET A 1 -62.32 48.62 15.40
CA MET A 1 -62.35 48.85 13.94
C MET A 1 -62.15 47.52 13.25
N PRO A 2 -63.21 46.86 12.76
CA PRO A 2 -63.05 45.68 11.92
C PRO A 2 -62.38 46.12 10.62
N TYR A 3 -61.25 45.52 10.28
CA TYR A 3 -60.61 45.71 8.98
C TYR A 3 -61.44 44.98 7.93
N GLU A 4 -62.48 45.64 7.43
CA GLU A 4 -63.13 45.27 6.17
C GLU A 4 -62.19 45.63 5.01
N ASN A 5 -61.19 44.78 4.78
CA ASN A 5 -60.49 44.72 3.49
C ASN A 5 -61.16 43.65 2.63
N ARG A 6 -62.44 43.85 2.29
CA ARG A 6 -63.04 43.21 1.12
C ARG A 6 -62.78 44.10 -0.10
N VAL A 7 -61.50 44.20 -0.47
CA VAL A 7 -61.22 44.26 -1.91
C VAL A 7 -61.27 42.81 -2.34
N THR A 8 -62.27 42.44 -3.13
CA THR A 8 -62.28 41.20 -3.91
C THR A 8 -61.07 41.22 -4.85
N ARG A 9 -59.86 41.06 -4.31
CA ARG A 9 -58.67 40.80 -5.10
C ARG A 9 -58.84 39.38 -5.61
N GLN A 10 -59.19 39.29 -6.88
CA GLN A 10 -59.27 38.01 -7.56
C GLN A 10 -57.84 37.51 -7.75
N TRP A 11 -57.33 36.75 -6.77
CA TRP A 11 -56.10 35.97 -6.95
C TRP A 11 -56.28 35.06 -8.15
N GLN A 12 -55.31 35.11 -9.04
CA GLN A 12 -55.45 34.66 -10.41
C GLN A 12 -55.09 33.18 -10.60
N ARG A 13 -54.66 32.52 -9.51
CA ARG A 13 -54.11 31.16 -9.44
C ARG A 13 -52.70 31.08 -10.06
N PRO A 14 -51.88 30.11 -9.63
CA PRO A 14 -50.55 29.92 -10.20
C PRO A 14 -50.64 29.57 -11.69
N PRO A 15 -49.58 29.87 -12.47
CA PRO A 15 -49.46 29.36 -13.84
C PRO A 15 -49.63 27.84 -13.91
N GLU A 16 -50.27 27.35 -14.98
CA GLU A 16 -50.50 25.92 -15.17
C GLU A 16 -49.23 25.25 -15.70
N GLY A 17 -48.89 24.08 -15.15
CA GLY A 17 -47.76 23.28 -15.61
C GLY A 17 -47.06 22.49 -14.50
N LEU A 18 -45.92 21.90 -14.85
CA LEU A 18 -45.03 21.16 -13.94
C LEU A 18 -45.70 20.00 -13.17
N GLY A 19 -46.77 19.42 -13.73
CA GLY A 19 -47.50 18.31 -13.12
C GLY A 19 -48.17 18.64 -11.78
N LEU A 20 -48.36 19.93 -11.45
CA LEU A 20 -48.94 20.33 -10.17
C LEU A 20 -50.45 20.49 -10.24
N THR A 21 -51.13 20.02 -9.20
CA THR A 21 -52.52 20.36 -8.90
C THR A 21 -52.54 21.23 -7.65
N TRP A 22 -53.17 22.40 -7.74
CA TRP A 22 -53.21 23.38 -6.65
C TRP A 22 -54.44 23.21 -5.78
N GLN A 23 -54.31 23.47 -4.48
CA GLN A 23 -55.46 23.58 -3.58
C GLN A 23 -56.43 24.68 -4.04
N VAL A 24 -57.72 24.48 -3.78
CA VAL A 24 -58.81 25.31 -4.32
C VAL A 24 -58.75 26.76 -3.86
N ALA A 25 -58.28 27.00 -2.63
CA ALA A 25 -58.18 28.33 -2.03
C ALA A 25 -56.75 28.59 -1.51
N PRO A 26 -56.16 29.76 -1.79
CA PRO A 26 -54.85 30.12 -1.26
C PRO A 26 -54.94 30.55 0.21
N ARG A 27 -53.81 30.46 0.91
CA ARG A 27 -53.64 31.12 2.21
C ARG A 27 -53.16 32.54 2.00
N GLU A 28 -53.87 33.53 2.54
CA GLU A 28 -53.42 34.92 2.50
C GLU A 28 -52.49 35.23 3.67
N LEU A 29 -51.26 35.64 3.37
CA LEU A 29 -50.23 35.89 4.38
C LEU A 29 -49.57 37.23 4.11
N ARG A 30 -49.26 37.98 5.17
CA ARG A 30 -48.42 39.18 5.06
C ARG A 30 -46.96 38.80 5.17
N VAL A 31 -46.21 39.02 4.09
CA VAL A 31 -44.77 38.75 4.02
C VAL A 31 -44.06 40.06 3.69
N SER A 32 -43.17 40.51 4.57
CA SER A 32 -42.45 41.78 4.43
C SER A 32 -43.37 43.01 4.24
N GLY A 33 -44.51 43.02 4.93
CA GLY A 33 -45.50 44.11 4.87
C GLY A 33 -46.45 44.04 3.67
N GLU A 34 -46.19 43.19 2.69
CA GLU A 34 -47.07 42.96 1.54
C GLU A 34 -47.98 41.76 1.76
N LEU A 35 -49.26 41.90 1.41
CA LEU A 35 -50.18 40.77 1.38
C LEU A 35 -49.92 39.93 0.13
N LYS A 36 -49.64 38.64 0.32
CA LYS A 36 -49.40 37.66 -0.74
C LYS A 36 -50.33 36.47 -0.58
N ALA A 37 -50.67 35.82 -1.70
CA ALA A 37 -51.40 34.56 -1.68
C ALA A 37 -50.41 33.39 -1.81
N LEU A 38 -50.44 32.48 -0.84
CA LEU A 38 -49.70 31.24 -0.86
C LEU A 38 -50.59 30.13 -1.42
N TRP A 39 -50.27 29.69 -2.62
CA TRP A 39 -50.85 28.49 -3.21
C TRP A 39 -49.98 27.30 -2.86
N THR A 40 -50.59 26.21 -2.42
CA THR A 40 -49.90 24.97 -2.07
C THR A 40 -50.45 23.86 -2.96
N ALA A 41 -49.57 23.03 -3.51
CA ALA A 41 -49.97 21.87 -4.28
C ALA A 41 -50.68 20.84 -3.38
N THR A 42 -51.51 19.98 -3.97
CA THR A 42 -52.14 18.87 -3.25
C THR A 42 -51.17 17.71 -3.04
N GLU A 43 -50.22 17.53 -3.95
CA GLU A 43 -49.25 16.43 -3.99
C GLU A 43 -47.89 16.92 -4.51
N PRO A 44 -46.79 16.19 -4.22
CA PRO A 44 -45.49 16.46 -4.83
C PRO A 44 -45.51 16.17 -6.34
N SER A 45 -44.57 16.75 -7.09
CA SER A 45 -44.41 16.49 -8.52
C SER A 45 -42.94 16.43 -8.91
N GLN A 46 -42.54 15.32 -9.55
CA GLN A 46 -41.17 15.18 -10.05
C GLN A 46 -40.85 16.23 -11.12
N ASP A 47 -41.82 16.62 -11.96
CA ASP A 47 -41.63 17.67 -12.97
C ASP A 47 -41.33 19.02 -12.32
N TYR A 48 -41.94 19.30 -11.17
CA TYR A 48 -41.68 20.51 -10.40
C TYR A 48 -40.28 20.48 -9.76
N ASP A 49 -39.94 19.36 -9.13
CA ASP A 49 -38.66 19.18 -8.45
C ASP A 49 -37.50 19.30 -9.46
N ASP A 50 -37.62 18.63 -10.60
CA ASP A 50 -36.66 18.69 -11.71
C ASP A 50 -36.57 20.10 -12.29
N ALA A 51 -37.69 20.80 -12.47
CA ALA A 51 -37.70 22.19 -12.95
C ALA A 51 -36.96 23.13 -11.98
N LEU A 52 -37.19 22.98 -10.66
CA LEU A 52 -36.51 23.76 -9.63
C LEU A 52 -35.02 23.41 -9.47
N ALA A 53 -34.62 22.19 -9.82
CA ALA A 53 -33.24 21.73 -9.82
C ALA A 53 -32.52 22.00 -11.16
N SER A 54 -33.26 22.32 -12.22
CA SER A 54 -32.74 22.73 -13.52
C SER A 54 -32.18 24.15 -13.51
N GLN A 55 -31.61 24.57 -14.65
CA GLN A 55 -31.12 25.94 -14.85
C GLN A 55 -32.23 27.01 -14.65
N GLU A 56 -33.48 26.68 -14.96
CA GLU A 56 -34.63 27.60 -14.82
C GLU A 56 -35.09 27.73 -13.37
N GLY A 57 -34.64 26.83 -12.49
CA GLY A 57 -35.07 26.79 -11.11
C GLY A 57 -34.76 28.07 -10.32
N ARG A 58 -33.71 28.82 -10.69
CA ARG A 58 -33.46 30.14 -10.10
C ARG A 58 -34.53 31.15 -10.50
N HIS A 59 -34.93 31.15 -11.78
CA HIS A 59 -35.96 32.06 -12.31
C HIS A 59 -37.34 31.71 -11.76
N LEU A 60 -37.66 30.42 -11.66
CA LEU A 60 -38.90 29.94 -11.02
C LEU A 60 -38.99 30.40 -9.55
N ARG A 61 -37.89 30.29 -8.79
CA ARG A 61 -37.85 30.80 -7.39
C ARG A 61 -38.08 32.31 -7.30
N THR A 62 -37.53 33.08 -8.23
CA THR A 62 -37.72 34.54 -8.28
C THR A 62 -39.18 34.93 -8.51
N VAL A 63 -39.92 34.18 -9.34
CA VAL A 63 -41.34 34.48 -9.61
C VAL A 63 -42.30 33.90 -8.58
N GLY A 64 -41.81 33.18 -7.57
CA GLY A 64 -42.58 32.77 -6.40
C GLY A 64 -42.68 31.27 -6.17
N TYR A 65 -42.09 30.41 -7.02
CA TYR A 65 -42.09 28.97 -6.80
C TYR A 65 -41.12 28.55 -5.69
N SER A 66 -41.60 27.80 -4.70
CA SER A 66 -40.77 27.28 -3.61
C SER A 66 -41.40 26.03 -2.97
N TYR A 67 -40.97 25.68 -1.76
CA TYR A 67 -41.63 24.66 -0.94
C TYR A 67 -42.23 25.32 0.28
N ASP A 68 -43.44 24.93 0.63
CA ASP A 68 -44.05 25.32 1.88
C ASP A 68 -43.31 24.63 3.03
N ARG A 69 -42.77 25.41 3.97
CA ARG A 69 -42.00 24.88 5.10
C ARG A 69 -42.85 24.02 6.06
N LEU A 70 -44.17 24.23 6.08
CA LEU A 70 -45.05 23.50 6.98
C LEU A 70 -45.46 22.14 6.41
N SER A 71 -45.81 22.10 5.12
CA SER A 71 -46.29 20.87 4.46
C SER A 71 -45.19 20.12 3.69
N GLY A 72 -44.06 20.77 3.38
CA GLY A 72 -43.04 20.23 2.48
C GLY A 72 -43.48 20.16 1.02
N LEU A 73 -44.69 20.62 0.68
CA LEU A 73 -45.25 20.52 -0.66
C LEU A 73 -44.82 21.70 -1.55
N PRO A 74 -44.78 21.51 -2.88
CA PRO A 74 -44.63 22.59 -3.84
C PRO A 74 -45.59 23.75 -3.56
N CYS A 75 -45.08 24.97 -3.59
CA CYS A 75 -45.89 26.16 -3.34
C CYS A 75 -45.54 27.30 -4.30
N PHE A 76 -46.50 28.21 -4.49
CA PHE A 76 -46.35 29.41 -5.31
C PHE A 76 -46.83 30.64 -4.55
N TRP A 77 -45.97 31.64 -4.45
CA TRP A 77 -46.26 32.93 -3.85
C TRP A 77 -46.72 33.93 -4.90
N GLU A 78 -48.01 34.21 -4.94
CA GLU A 78 -48.59 35.22 -5.82
C GLU A 78 -48.54 36.61 -5.15
N SER A 79 -47.90 37.56 -5.82
CA SER A 79 -47.85 38.97 -5.42
C SER A 79 -48.85 39.81 -6.22
N ALA A 80 -49.19 40.99 -5.71
CA ALA A 80 -50.13 41.90 -6.37
C ALA A 80 -49.67 42.42 -7.75
N HIS A 81 -48.38 42.27 -8.07
CA HIS A 81 -47.74 42.78 -9.29
C HIS A 81 -47.16 41.66 -10.15
N LEU A 82 -47.61 40.42 -9.96
CA LEU A 82 -47.13 39.29 -10.74
C LEU A 82 -47.44 39.51 -12.23
N ASP A 83 -46.39 39.53 -13.06
CA ASP A 83 -46.56 39.39 -14.51
C ASP A 83 -46.84 37.92 -14.84
N ARG A 84 -48.13 37.64 -15.04
CA ARG A 84 -48.61 36.28 -15.31
C ARG A 84 -48.11 35.73 -16.63
N GLN A 85 -47.98 36.57 -17.65
CA GLN A 85 -47.52 36.12 -18.97
C GLN A 85 -46.05 35.72 -18.88
N ALA A 86 -45.22 36.56 -18.23
CA ALA A 86 -43.83 36.23 -17.99
C ALA A 86 -43.67 34.96 -17.14
N ALA A 87 -44.47 34.80 -16.08
CA ALA A 87 -44.44 33.60 -15.24
C ALA A 87 -44.86 32.32 -16.00
N GLN A 88 -45.88 32.40 -16.87
CA GLN A 88 -46.30 31.28 -17.71
C GLN A 88 -45.25 30.92 -18.76
N VAL A 89 -44.57 31.91 -19.35
CA VAL A 89 -43.46 31.67 -20.28
C VAL A 89 -42.34 30.90 -19.57
N LEU A 90 -41.96 31.29 -18.35
CA LEU A 90 -40.94 30.58 -17.57
C LEU A 90 -41.34 29.13 -17.25
N VAL A 91 -42.60 28.90 -16.88
CA VAL A 91 -43.11 27.53 -16.65
C VAL A 91 -43.05 26.68 -17.91
N ASN A 92 -43.45 27.24 -19.05
CA ASN A 92 -43.39 26.54 -20.33
C ASN A 92 -41.95 26.22 -20.73
N THR A 93 -41.02 27.17 -20.56
CA THR A 93 -39.58 26.98 -20.80
C THR A 93 -39.02 25.86 -19.92
N ALA A 94 -39.30 25.90 -18.62
CA ALA A 94 -38.86 24.87 -17.68
C ALA A 94 -39.42 23.49 -18.04
N ARG A 95 -40.73 23.41 -18.36
CA ARG A 95 -41.40 22.18 -18.79
C ARG A 95 -40.75 21.59 -20.04
N ASN A 96 -40.48 22.42 -21.05
CA ASN A 96 -39.86 21.97 -22.29
C ASN A 96 -38.41 21.48 -22.09
N GLY A 97 -37.71 22.00 -21.07
CA GLY A 97 -36.36 21.57 -20.70
C GLY A 97 -36.25 20.30 -19.85
N LEU A 98 -37.37 19.77 -19.32
CA LEU A 98 -37.35 18.67 -18.35
C LEU A 98 -36.73 17.39 -18.91
N GLN A 99 -37.06 17.01 -20.15
CA GLN A 99 -36.50 15.80 -20.75
C GLN A 99 -34.98 15.90 -20.88
N ALA A 100 -34.46 17.01 -21.42
CA ALA A 100 -33.03 17.24 -21.56
C ALA A 100 -32.31 17.27 -20.20
N TYR A 101 -32.95 17.85 -19.17
CA TYR A 101 -32.44 17.83 -17.80
C TYR A 101 -32.33 16.41 -17.23
N ARG A 102 -33.39 15.59 -17.39
CA ARG A 102 -33.42 14.19 -16.95
C ARG A 102 -32.38 13.34 -17.66
N GLU A 103 -32.24 13.49 -18.97
CA GLU A 103 -31.22 12.79 -19.76
C GLU A 103 -29.81 13.17 -19.30
N LYS A 104 -29.56 14.47 -19.03
CA LYS A 104 -28.30 14.93 -18.47
C LYS A 104 -28.02 14.29 -17.11
N LEU A 105 -29.01 14.26 -16.21
CA LEU A 105 -28.87 13.67 -14.89
C LEU A 105 -28.65 12.15 -14.97
N ALA A 106 -29.34 11.46 -15.88
CA ALA A 106 -29.16 10.05 -16.13
C ALA A 106 -27.73 9.74 -16.62
N ARG A 107 -27.19 10.54 -17.55
CA ARG A 107 -25.79 10.44 -17.98
C ARG A 107 -24.82 10.65 -16.83
N GLN A 108 -25.02 11.69 -16.03
CA GLN A 108 -24.15 11.95 -14.87
C GLN A 108 -24.15 10.81 -13.84
N ARG A 109 -25.32 10.20 -13.59
CA ARG A 109 -25.43 9.02 -12.71
C ARG A 109 -24.75 7.79 -13.31
N ALA A 110 -24.90 7.57 -14.61
CA ALA A 110 -24.22 6.48 -15.31
C ALA A 110 -22.69 6.65 -15.27
N ASP A 111 -22.18 7.84 -15.59
CA ASP A 111 -20.75 8.16 -15.54
C ASP A 111 -20.18 8.00 -14.11
N ALA A 112 -20.94 8.42 -13.09
CA ALA A 112 -20.53 8.26 -11.69
C ALA A 112 -20.49 6.79 -11.28
N ALA A 113 -21.50 6.00 -11.65
CA ALA A 113 -21.54 4.56 -11.38
C ALA A 113 -20.42 3.81 -12.10
N GLU A 114 -20.09 4.18 -13.34
CA GLU A 114 -18.97 3.59 -14.08
C GLU A 114 -17.63 3.89 -13.41
N ARG A 115 -17.40 5.13 -12.96
CA ARG A 115 -16.19 5.51 -12.21
C ARG A 115 -16.07 4.75 -10.90
N GLU A 116 -17.16 4.66 -10.13
CA GLU A 116 -17.17 3.91 -8.87
C GLU A 116 -16.89 2.42 -9.09
N ALA A 117 -17.47 1.82 -10.12
CA ALA A 117 -17.22 0.42 -10.49
C ALA A 117 -15.75 0.20 -10.90
N PHE A 118 -15.18 1.12 -11.70
CA PHE A 118 -13.78 1.07 -12.09
C PHE A 118 -12.83 1.21 -10.89
N GLU A 119 -13.10 2.15 -9.98
CA GLU A 119 -12.31 2.34 -8.76
C GLU A 119 -12.41 1.14 -7.80
N ALA A 120 -13.60 0.53 -7.67
CA ALA A 120 -13.79 -0.70 -6.89
C ALA A 120 -12.98 -1.86 -7.47
N ALA A 121 -13.04 -2.07 -8.79
CA ALA A 121 -12.27 -3.13 -9.47
C ALA A 121 -10.75 -2.92 -9.35
N ASN A 122 -10.27 -1.67 -9.40
CA ASN A 122 -8.85 -1.37 -9.20
C ASN A 122 -8.41 -1.61 -7.76
N ARG A 123 -9.25 -1.28 -6.76
CA ARG A 123 -8.95 -1.58 -5.35
C ARG A 123 -8.85 -3.08 -5.10
N GLU A 124 -9.74 -3.87 -5.69
CA GLU A 124 -9.70 -5.34 -5.57
C GLU A 124 -8.43 -5.92 -6.20
N ARG A 125 -8.08 -5.47 -7.41
CA ARG A 125 -6.83 -5.88 -8.08
C ARG A 125 -5.59 -5.51 -7.26
N GLN A 126 -5.54 -4.28 -6.77
CA GLN A 126 -4.42 -3.81 -5.96
C GLN A 126 -4.28 -4.62 -4.66
N ALA A 127 -5.40 -4.95 -4.00
CA ALA A 127 -5.39 -5.78 -2.81
C ALA A 127 -4.89 -7.22 -3.11
N ALA A 128 -5.25 -7.79 -4.26
CA ALA A 128 -4.77 -9.09 -4.68
C ALA A 128 -3.25 -9.09 -4.98
N GLU A 129 -2.76 -8.07 -5.68
CA GLU A 129 -1.33 -7.88 -5.95
C GLU A 129 -0.51 -7.68 -4.66
N ASP A 130 -1.03 -6.89 -3.72
CA ASP A 130 -0.37 -6.64 -2.44
C ASP A 130 -0.31 -7.92 -1.58
N LEU A 131 -1.37 -8.73 -1.61
CA LEU A 131 -1.40 -10.03 -0.92
C LEU A 131 -0.40 -11.02 -1.50
N ASP A 132 -0.30 -11.12 -2.84
CA ASP A 132 0.68 -11.98 -3.51
C ASP A 132 2.11 -11.56 -3.16
N LEU A 133 2.40 -10.26 -3.27
CA LEU A 133 3.69 -9.68 -2.90
C LEU A 133 4.04 -10.00 -1.44
N ALA A 134 3.13 -9.75 -0.49
CA ALA A 134 3.35 -10.03 0.92
C ALA A 134 3.62 -11.52 1.16
N THR A 135 2.86 -12.40 0.53
CA THR A 135 3.01 -13.85 0.65
C THR A 135 4.38 -14.31 0.17
N ARG A 136 4.79 -13.88 -1.03
CA ARG A 136 6.08 -14.23 -1.62
C ARG A 136 7.24 -13.65 -0.82
N ALA A 137 7.15 -12.41 -0.38
CA ALA A 137 8.18 -11.75 0.43
C ALA A 137 8.38 -12.46 1.79
N ILE A 138 7.28 -12.83 2.47
CA ILE A 138 7.35 -13.58 3.74
C ILE A 138 7.99 -14.95 3.52
N ALA A 139 7.59 -15.69 2.48
CA ALA A 139 8.15 -17.00 2.17
C ALA A 139 9.67 -16.92 1.90
N ALA A 140 10.08 -15.99 1.04
CA ALA A 140 11.48 -15.77 0.69
C ALA A 140 12.33 -15.37 1.93
N ALA A 141 11.78 -14.52 2.80
CA ALA A 141 12.47 -14.14 4.04
C ALA A 141 12.60 -15.30 5.03
N LYS A 142 11.56 -16.13 5.18
CA LYS A 142 11.65 -17.34 6.02
C LYS A 142 12.73 -18.29 5.53
N GLU A 143 12.74 -18.59 4.23
CA GLU A 143 13.76 -19.46 3.62
C GLU A 143 15.16 -18.86 3.77
N SER A 144 15.33 -17.57 3.48
CA SER A 144 16.62 -16.88 3.61
C SER A 144 17.12 -16.84 5.06
N LEU A 145 16.24 -16.58 6.04
CA LEU A 145 16.61 -16.61 7.46
C LEU A 145 16.90 -18.03 7.96
N GLU A 146 16.24 -19.05 7.41
CA GLU A 146 16.50 -20.44 7.79
C GLU A 146 17.85 -20.94 7.26
N ARG A 147 18.13 -20.69 5.98
CA ARG A 147 19.30 -21.23 5.28
C ARG A 147 20.53 -20.33 5.33
N HIS A 148 20.32 -19.02 5.32
CA HIS A 148 21.35 -18.03 5.03
C HIS A 148 21.34 -16.86 6.00
N GLU A 149 20.88 -17.03 7.25
CA GLU A 149 20.85 -15.93 8.22
C GLU A 149 22.22 -15.25 8.41
N TRP A 150 23.31 -16.01 8.26
CA TRP A 150 24.70 -15.52 8.30
C TRP A 150 25.06 -14.58 7.15
N ALA A 151 24.27 -14.55 6.07
CA ALA A 151 24.46 -13.61 4.97
C ALA A 151 23.83 -12.24 5.25
N TRP A 152 23.09 -12.09 6.35
CA TRP A 152 22.45 -10.84 6.73
C TRP A 152 23.46 -9.95 7.49
N ALA A 153 23.94 -8.90 6.82
CA ALA A 153 25.04 -8.08 7.34
C ALA A 153 24.67 -7.23 8.57
N LEU A 154 23.39 -6.90 8.77
CA LEU A 154 22.90 -6.06 9.85
C LEU A 154 21.97 -6.85 10.77
N ALA A 155 22.30 -6.90 12.07
CA ALA A 155 21.47 -7.54 13.08
C ALA A 155 20.07 -6.90 13.20
N ASP A 156 19.97 -5.60 12.94
CA ASP A 156 18.71 -4.88 12.90
C ASP A 156 17.80 -5.36 11.76
N ASP A 157 18.38 -5.67 10.58
CA ASP A 157 17.61 -6.19 9.44
C ASP A 157 17.04 -7.57 9.76
N VAL A 158 17.82 -8.44 10.39
CA VAL A 158 17.35 -9.75 10.89
C VAL A 158 16.21 -9.58 11.89
N THR A 159 16.39 -8.69 12.87
CA THR A 159 15.38 -8.43 13.91
C THR A 159 14.08 -7.89 13.31
N ARG A 160 14.19 -6.97 12.35
CA ARG A 160 13.03 -6.42 11.63
C ARG A 160 12.35 -7.49 10.79
N ALA A 161 13.09 -8.24 9.98
CA ALA A 161 12.53 -9.32 9.16
C ALA A 161 11.80 -10.36 10.01
N ARG A 162 12.38 -10.79 11.13
CA ARG A 162 11.74 -11.71 12.10
C ARG A 162 10.43 -11.17 12.65
N ARG A 163 10.30 -9.87 12.87
CA ARG A 163 9.02 -9.25 13.29
C ARG A 163 8.02 -9.21 12.13
N LEU A 164 8.46 -8.86 10.93
CA LEU A 164 7.60 -8.74 9.75
C LEU A 164 7.01 -10.09 9.31
N ILE A 165 7.77 -11.19 9.35
CA ILE A 165 7.28 -12.52 8.96
C ILE A 165 6.18 -13.08 9.88
N LEU A 166 5.98 -12.47 11.05
CA LEU A 166 4.90 -12.82 12.00
C LEU A 166 3.58 -12.11 11.67
N ILE A 167 3.63 -11.03 10.88
CA ILE A 167 2.45 -10.32 10.43
C ILE A 167 1.74 -11.18 9.37
N PRO A 168 0.43 -11.44 9.49
CA PRO A 168 -0.31 -12.14 8.44
C PRO A 168 -0.17 -11.44 7.09
N PRO A 169 -0.01 -12.15 5.95
CA PRO A 169 0.19 -11.53 4.65
C PRO A 169 -0.88 -10.48 4.29
N ALA A 170 -2.14 -10.76 4.60
CA ALA A 170 -3.27 -9.85 4.36
C ALA A 170 -3.24 -8.54 5.19
N GLN A 171 -2.39 -8.47 6.21
CA GLN A 171 -2.19 -7.30 7.07
C GLN A 171 -0.83 -6.62 6.84
N LEU A 172 0.04 -7.22 6.01
CA LEU A 172 1.35 -6.67 5.73
C LEU A 172 1.24 -5.58 4.66
N GLU A 173 1.48 -4.33 5.06
CA GLU A 173 1.49 -3.20 4.13
C GLU A 173 2.51 -3.41 2.99
N ARG A 174 2.15 -3.02 1.76
CA ARG A 174 3.00 -3.15 0.56
C ARG A 174 4.43 -2.67 0.77
N ARG A 175 4.62 -1.51 1.42
CA ARG A 175 5.95 -0.93 1.70
C ARG A 175 6.82 -1.83 2.59
N LEU A 176 6.19 -2.57 3.52
CA LEU A 176 6.89 -3.49 4.42
C LEU A 176 7.22 -4.80 3.71
N ALA A 177 6.34 -5.27 2.82
CA ALA A 177 6.64 -6.40 1.94
C ALA A 177 7.85 -6.11 1.04
N TRP A 178 7.92 -4.92 0.41
CA TRP A 178 9.11 -4.50 -0.35
C TRP A 178 10.37 -4.39 0.49
N ALA A 179 10.28 -3.84 1.71
CA ALA A 179 11.43 -3.80 2.60
C ALA A 179 11.95 -5.21 2.90
N LEU A 180 11.04 -6.18 3.07
CA LEU A 180 11.37 -7.57 3.32
C LEU A 180 12.07 -8.23 2.12
N GLU A 181 11.59 -8.01 0.90
CA GLU A 181 12.28 -8.45 -0.33
C GLU A 181 13.69 -7.85 -0.42
N MET A 182 13.82 -6.54 -0.19
CA MET A 182 15.10 -5.86 -0.26
C MET A 182 16.11 -6.39 0.77
N TYR A 183 15.66 -6.82 1.94
CA TYR A 183 16.53 -7.49 2.91
C TYR A 183 17.03 -8.84 2.41
N VAL A 184 16.14 -9.64 1.81
CA VAL A 184 16.48 -10.94 1.21
C VAL A 184 17.46 -10.76 0.05
N GLU A 185 17.21 -9.80 -0.84
CA GLU A 185 18.09 -9.50 -1.97
C GLU A 185 19.50 -9.08 -1.51
N ARG A 186 19.60 -8.26 -0.46
CA ARG A 186 20.91 -7.88 0.11
C ARG A 186 21.65 -9.08 0.69
N ALA A 187 20.94 -9.97 1.39
CA ALA A 187 21.53 -11.20 1.90
C ALA A 187 22.02 -12.09 0.75
N GLN A 188 21.21 -12.27 -0.29
CA GLN A 188 21.60 -13.03 -1.49
C GLN A 188 22.81 -12.40 -2.18
N ALA A 189 22.83 -11.07 -2.34
CA ALA A 189 23.97 -10.36 -2.93
C ALA A 189 25.27 -10.50 -2.12
N ASN A 190 25.20 -10.75 -0.80
CA ASN A 190 26.39 -11.11 0.00
C ASN A 190 26.88 -12.51 -0.34
N VAL A 191 25.97 -13.48 -0.49
CA VAL A 191 26.29 -14.85 -0.91
C VAL A 191 26.92 -14.84 -2.30
N ASP A 192 26.31 -14.16 -3.26
CA ASP A 192 26.77 -14.10 -4.64
C ASP A 192 28.17 -13.47 -4.74
N ARG A 193 28.42 -12.39 -3.99
CA ARG A 193 29.76 -11.78 -3.91
C ARG A 193 30.80 -12.72 -3.31
N ALA A 194 30.43 -13.49 -2.29
CA ALA A 194 31.34 -14.46 -1.69
C ALA A 194 31.67 -15.59 -2.67
N MET A 195 30.68 -16.13 -3.38
CA MET A 195 30.88 -17.15 -4.41
C MET A 195 31.74 -16.61 -5.57
N ALA A 196 31.45 -15.41 -6.06
CA ALA A 196 32.20 -14.79 -7.15
C ALA A 196 33.69 -14.61 -6.80
N ALA A 197 34.00 -14.28 -5.54
CA ALA A 197 35.37 -14.17 -5.05
C ALA A 197 36.13 -15.51 -4.98
N MET A 198 35.43 -16.64 -5.09
CA MET A 198 35.99 -18.00 -5.01
C MET A 198 35.94 -18.73 -6.37
N THR A 199 36.04 -17.97 -7.47
CA THR A 199 36.03 -18.53 -8.84
C THR A 199 37.43 -18.82 -9.39
N ALA A 200 38.47 -18.24 -8.78
CA ALA A 200 39.87 -18.45 -9.14
C ALA A 200 40.64 -19.02 -7.94
N ILE A 201 41.69 -19.79 -8.21
CA ILE A 201 42.58 -20.32 -7.19
C ILE A 201 43.19 -19.16 -6.40
N TYR A 202 43.40 -19.33 -5.10
CA TYR A 202 44.22 -18.44 -4.29
C TYR A 202 45.66 -18.98 -4.25
N GLU A 203 46.52 -18.36 -5.06
CA GLU A 203 47.87 -18.82 -5.41
C GLU A 203 48.75 -19.16 -4.20
N PRO A 204 48.75 -18.38 -3.09
CA PRO A 204 49.57 -18.71 -1.93
C PRO A 204 49.24 -20.04 -1.25
N GLU A 205 48.04 -20.58 -1.46
CA GLU A 205 47.61 -21.87 -0.88
C GLU A 205 47.43 -22.94 -1.98
N ALA A 206 47.73 -22.66 -3.25
CA ALA A 206 47.39 -23.51 -4.39
C ALA A 206 47.99 -24.92 -4.32
N GLU A 207 49.30 -25.01 -4.05
CA GLU A 207 50.00 -26.30 -3.96
C GLU A 207 49.42 -27.18 -2.86
N ARG A 208 49.15 -26.58 -1.69
CA ARG A 208 48.62 -27.28 -0.53
C ARG A 208 47.16 -27.69 -0.74
N ALA A 209 46.38 -26.83 -1.39
CA ALA A 209 44.98 -27.07 -1.73
C ALA A 209 44.77 -28.18 -2.78
N ALA A 210 45.80 -28.52 -3.55
CA ALA A 210 45.73 -29.61 -4.53
C ALA A 210 45.73 -31.01 -3.88
N ILE A 211 46.04 -31.12 -2.59
CA ILE A 211 46.10 -32.38 -1.85
C ILE A 211 44.70 -32.75 -1.34
N GLU A 212 44.18 -33.92 -1.72
CA GLU A 212 42.82 -34.38 -1.37
C GLU A 212 42.57 -34.43 0.15
N ASP A 213 43.51 -34.97 0.93
CA ASP A 213 43.40 -35.02 2.40
C ASP A 213 43.28 -33.61 3.02
N VAL A 214 43.92 -32.61 2.41
CA VAL A 214 43.81 -31.21 2.83
C VAL A 214 42.46 -30.63 2.45
N GLN A 215 41.91 -30.97 1.28
CA GLN A 215 40.56 -30.55 0.87
C GLN A 215 39.50 -31.05 1.86
N ILE A 216 39.59 -32.33 2.25
CA ILE A 216 38.73 -32.95 3.26
C ILE A 216 38.88 -32.25 4.62
N ALA A 217 40.12 -32.05 5.07
CA ALA A 217 40.40 -31.36 6.33
C ALA A 217 39.93 -29.89 6.32
N ALA A 218 40.04 -29.20 5.17
CA ALA A 218 39.59 -27.82 5.03
C ALA A 218 38.08 -27.71 5.15
N LEU A 219 37.34 -28.63 4.54
CA LEU A 219 35.89 -28.69 4.68
C LEU A 219 35.48 -28.98 6.12
N GLU A 220 36.15 -29.93 6.77
CA GLU A 220 35.97 -30.23 8.19
C GLU A 220 36.19 -28.98 9.07
N GLY A 221 37.28 -28.23 8.81
CA GLY A 221 37.58 -26.98 9.52
C GLY A 221 36.54 -25.90 9.29
N CYS A 222 36.08 -25.71 8.05
CA CYS A 222 35.02 -24.75 7.73
C CYS A 222 33.71 -25.10 8.43
N ARG A 223 33.32 -26.37 8.47
CA ARG A 223 32.12 -26.84 9.20
C ARG A 223 32.25 -26.65 10.70
N LEU A 224 33.42 -26.96 11.27
CA LEU A 224 33.69 -26.77 12.69
C LEU A 224 33.54 -25.30 13.12
N LEU A 225 34.15 -24.36 12.39
CA LEU A 225 34.05 -22.95 12.71
C LEU A 225 32.64 -22.41 12.50
N SER A 226 31.96 -22.82 11.42
CA SER A 226 30.58 -22.40 11.15
C SER A 226 29.60 -22.90 12.22
N ALA A 227 29.80 -24.10 12.76
CA ALA A 227 29.02 -24.62 13.88
C ALA A 227 29.24 -23.84 15.19
N ARG A 228 30.42 -23.23 15.38
CA ARG A 228 30.73 -22.39 16.54
C ARG A 228 30.29 -20.94 16.38
N ASP A 229 30.10 -20.49 15.14
CA ASP A 229 29.72 -19.12 14.76
C ASP A 229 28.22 -18.84 15.00
N SER A 230 27.76 -19.11 16.22
CA SER A 230 26.35 -18.95 16.62
C SER A 230 25.89 -17.49 16.64
N ASP A 231 26.82 -16.58 16.97
CA ASP A 231 26.59 -15.14 16.97
C ASP A 231 26.96 -14.48 15.64
N ARG A 232 27.55 -15.24 14.70
CA ARG A 232 27.79 -14.83 13.31
C ARG A 232 28.62 -13.55 13.22
N ALA A 233 29.68 -13.51 14.02
CA ALA A 233 30.56 -12.36 14.20
C ALA A 233 29.86 -11.05 14.64
N SER A 234 28.66 -11.12 15.22
CA SER A 234 27.98 -9.95 15.80
C SER A 234 28.52 -9.56 17.18
N ILE A 235 29.13 -10.52 17.89
CA ILE A 235 29.71 -10.33 19.22
C ILE A 235 31.22 -10.61 19.14
N ASN A 236 32.03 -9.84 19.87
CA ASN A 236 33.45 -10.12 19.97
C ASN A 236 33.73 -11.18 21.07
N ASN A 237 33.39 -12.44 20.78
CA ASN A 237 33.64 -13.59 21.66
C ASN A 237 34.93 -14.36 21.29
N LYS A 238 35.61 -13.95 20.21
CA LYS A 238 36.80 -14.63 19.63
C LYS A 238 36.55 -16.10 19.24
N MET A 239 35.31 -16.47 18.95
CA MET A 239 34.90 -17.80 18.52
C MET A 239 34.17 -17.73 17.17
N GLY A 240 34.29 -18.79 16.38
CA GLY A 240 33.67 -18.87 15.06
C GLY A 240 34.40 -18.01 14.03
N TRP A 241 33.64 -17.39 13.12
CA TRP A 241 34.20 -16.59 12.05
C TRP A 241 34.36 -15.13 12.46
N GLY A 242 35.32 -14.44 11.85
CA GLY A 242 35.41 -12.98 11.94
C GLY A 242 34.45 -12.28 10.97
N ARG A 243 34.19 -10.99 11.19
CA ARG A 243 33.26 -10.17 10.39
C ARG A 243 33.55 -10.20 8.87
N THR A 244 34.82 -10.27 8.48
CA THR A 244 35.24 -10.32 7.06
C THR A 244 35.18 -11.71 6.45
N THR A 245 35.05 -12.76 7.28
CA THR A 245 35.13 -14.15 6.85
C THR A 245 33.85 -14.94 7.06
N THR A 246 32.87 -14.44 7.84
CA THR A 246 31.64 -15.20 8.19
C THR A 246 30.87 -15.65 6.95
N VAL A 247 30.53 -14.73 6.04
CA VAL A 247 29.78 -15.06 4.81
C VAL A 247 30.52 -16.12 3.99
N LYS A 248 31.80 -15.89 3.70
CA LYS A 248 32.65 -16.83 2.94
C LYS A 248 32.77 -18.18 3.64
N GLY A 249 32.94 -18.18 4.96
CA GLY A 249 33.11 -19.37 5.79
C GLY A 249 31.86 -20.25 5.80
N HIS A 250 30.67 -19.65 5.95
CA HIS A 250 29.41 -20.37 5.88
C HIS A 250 29.11 -20.91 4.48
N VAL A 251 29.37 -20.12 3.41
CA VAL A 251 29.29 -20.62 2.02
C VAL A 251 30.17 -21.86 1.86
N LEU A 252 31.46 -21.76 2.21
CA LEU A 252 32.40 -22.87 2.14
C LEU A 252 31.93 -24.10 2.94
N SER A 253 31.41 -23.90 4.15
CA SER A 253 30.95 -25.02 4.99
C SER A 253 29.74 -25.79 4.43
N SER A 254 28.96 -25.13 3.55
CA SER A 254 27.74 -25.67 2.95
C SER A 254 28.01 -26.56 1.73
N HIS A 255 29.24 -26.58 1.22
CA HIS A 255 29.61 -27.48 0.13
C HIS A 255 29.68 -28.94 0.60
N GLU A 256 29.39 -29.86 -0.32
CA GLU A 256 29.53 -31.30 -0.08
C GLU A 256 30.99 -31.74 -0.10
N ARG A 257 31.78 -31.19 -1.03
CA ARG A 257 33.21 -31.45 -1.24
C ARG A 257 33.92 -30.21 -1.74
N PHE A 258 35.23 -30.13 -1.54
CA PHE A 258 36.08 -29.08 -2.10
C PHE A 258 36.89 -29.58 -3.29
N ASP A 259 37.13 -28.69 -4.23
CA ASP A 259 38.20 -28.80 -5.22
C ASP A 259 39.40 -27.92 -4.80
N THR A 260 40.43 -27.84 -5.64
CA THR A 260 41.61 -27.02 -5.38
C THR A 260 41.27 -25.53 -5.21
N ILE A 261 40.29 -25.00 -5.95
CA ILE A 261 39.90 -23.59 -5.87
C ILE A 261 39.29 -23.32 -4.50
N LEU A 262 38.24 -24.05 -4.12
CA LEU A 262 37.54 -23.88 -2.85
C LEU A 262 38.47 -24.14 -1.67
N ALA A 263 39.32 -25.18 -1.75
CA ALA A 263 40.28 -25.48 -0.69
C ALA A 263 41.33 -24.38 -0.50
N SER A 264 41.84 -23.76 -1.58
CA SER A 264 42.79 -22.64 -1.45
C SER A 264 42.18 -21.44 -0.71
N HIS A 265 40.89 -21.17 -0.99
CA HIS A 265 40.13 -20.12 -0.33
C HIS A 265 39.79 -20.45 1.12
N ALA A 266 39.49 -21.72 1.41
CA ALA A 266 39.25 -22.24 2.75
C ALA A 266 40.51 -22.16 3.61
N LEU A 267 41.67 -22.60 3.11
CA LEU A 267 42.95 -22.53 3.81
C LEU A 267 43.30 -21.10 4.22
N ARG A 268 43.15 -20.13 3.30
CA ARG A 268 43.33 -18.71 3.61
C ARG A 268 42.44 -18.24 4.76
N ALA A 269 41.16 -18.61 4.73
CA ALA A 269 40.20 -18.23 5.78
C ALA A 269 40.56 -18.90 7.12
N LEU A 270 40.80 -20.21 7.11
CA LEU A 270 41.16 -21.01 8.28
C LEU A 270 42.48 -20.55 8.92
N ARG A 271 43.46 -20.11 8.13
CA ARG A 271 44.73 -19.57 8.64
C ARG A 271 44.53 -18.34 9.54
N THR A 272 43.53 -17.51 9.25
CA THR A 272 43.17 -16.36 10.10
C THR A 272 42.58 -16.80 11.45
N HIS A 273 41.93 -17.97 11.47
CA HIS A 273 41.23 -18.53 12.63
C HIS A 273 41.93 -19.74 13.24
N ARG A 274 43.21 -19.93 12.89
CA ARG A 274 43.99 -21.14 13.17
C ARG A 274 43.96 -21.56 14.63
N ARG A 275 44.04 -20.59 15.56
CA ARG A 275 44.03 -20.82 17.01
C ARG A 275 42.75 -21.47 17.54
N GLN A 276 41.68 -21.47 16.75
CA GLN A 276 40.41 -22.10 17.11
C GLN A 276 40.34 -23.57 16.66
N LEU A 277 41.28 -24.04 15.83
CA LEU A 277 41.25 -25.39 15.27
C LEU A 277 41.83 -26.42 16.25
N PRO A 278 41.28 -27.65 16.31
CA PRO A 278 41.90 -28.75 17.05
C PRO A 278 43.32 -29.03 16.53
N PRO A 279 44.29 -29.39 17.39
CA PRO A 279 45.68 -29.58 16.98
C PRO A 279 45.88 -30.58 15.84
N ASP A 280 45.10 -31.67 15.80
CA ASP A 280 45.21 -32.67 14.74
C ASP A 280 44.70 -32.14 13.40
N LEU A 281 43.63 -31.33 13.41
CA LEU A 281 43.09 -30.69 12.22
C LEU A 281 44.06 -29.61 11.71
N ASP A 282 44.65 -28.83 12.61
CA ASP A 282 45.68 -27.84 12.29
C ASP A 282 46.89 -28.47 11.59
N ARG A 283 47.37 -29.62 12.10
CA ARG A 283 48.47 -30.37 11.52
C ARG A 283 48.13 -30.91 10.12
N ARG A 284 46.94 -31.46 9.92
CA ARG A 284 46.47 -31.93 8.60
C ARG A 284 46.41 -30.78 7.59
N LEU A 285 45.88 -29.63 8.00
CA LEU A 285 45.73 -28.45 7.14
C LEU A 285 47.07 -27.82 6.75
N PHE A 286 47.92 -27.53 7.72
CA PHE A 286 49.09 -26.66 7.52
C PHE A 286 50.44 -27.37 7.66
N GLY A 287 50.46 -28.63 8.12
CA GLY A 287 51.69 -29.45 8.17
C GLY A 287 52.72 -29.01 9.21
N LEU A 288 52.37 -28.07 10.09
CA LEU A 288 53.25 -27.59 11.16
C LEU A 288 52.82 -28.19 12.49
N SER A 289 53.78 -28.65 13.30
CA SER A 289 53.52 -28.88 14.72
C SER A 289 53.24 -27.53 15.39
N ALA A 290 52.44 -27.52 16.47
CA ALA A 290 52.14 -26.30 17.23
C ALA A 290 53.43 -25.57 17.68
N GLU A 291 54.49 -26.33 17.97
CA GLU A 291 55.82 -25.85 18.35
C GLU A 291 56.52 -25.05 17.21
N ALA A 292 56.43 -25.50 15.96
CA ALA A 292 57.04 -24.82 14.82
C ALA A 292 56.42 -23.45 14.53
N TRP A 293 55.14 -23.24 14.90
CA TRP A 293 54.48 -21.95 14.73
C TRP A 293 54.75 -20.98 15.89
N ILE A 294 54.84 -21.47 17.12
CA ILE A 294 55.26 -20.65 18.27
C ILE A 294 56.66 -20.08 18.00
N ALA A 295 57.57 -20.91 17.47
CA ALA A 295 58.89 -20.46 17.02
C ALA A 295 58.79 -19.38 15.91
N ALA A 296 58.04 -19.64 14.84
CA ALA A 296 57.91 -18.69 13.73
C ALA A 296 57.18 -17.37 14.09
N SER A 297 56.34 -17.37 15.12
CA SER A 297 55.61 -16.17 15.59
C SER A 297 56.43 -15.32 16.56
N ALA A 298 57.37 -15.93 17.27
CA ALA A 298 58.31 -15.24 18.15
C ALA A 298 59.37 -14.46 17.35
N ASP A 299 59.72 -14.94 16.15
CA ASP A 299 60.68 -14.26 15.25
C ASP A 299 60.05 -13.11 14.43
N ALA A 300 58.72 -12.98 14.43
CA ALA A 300 57.98 -11.98 13.66
C ALA A 300 57.44 -10.80 14.50
N ALA A 301 57.78 -10.75 15.80
CA ALA A 301 57.45 -9.67 16.73
C ALA A 301 58.70 -8.85 17.07
#